data_AF-A0A8T2N1Z2-F1
#
_entry.id   AF-A0A8T2N1Z2-F1
#
_cell.length_a   1.000
_cell.length_b   1.000
_cell.length_c   1.000
_cell.angle_alpha   90.00
_cell.angle_beta   90.00
_cell.angle_gamma   90.00
#
_symmetry.space_group_name_H-M   'P 1'
#
loop_
_entity.id
_entity.type
_entity.pdbx_description
1 polymer ?
#
loop_
_entity_poly.entity_id
_entity_poly.type
_entity_poly.pdbx_seq_one_letter_code
_entity_poly.pdbx_strand_id
1 'polypeptide(L)'
;MCSSPETPTSVRQTSTSCSAQKPSKPKMSTKRRMKASEREKMRMRSLADALHQLRDYLPPDYSQRGQPLTKIQTLKYTIQYINELSDLLSNT
;
A
#
# COMPACT_ATOMS: atom_id res chain seq x y z
N MET A 1 36.98 26.12 18.77
CA MET A 1 37.25 24.68 19.02
C MET A 1 35.92 23.95 18.95
N CYS A 2 35.65 23.26 17.85
CA CYS A 2 34.50 22.35 17.74
C CYS A 2 35.09 21.01 17.26
N SER A 3 35.04 20.03 18.15
CA SER A 3 35.68 18.72 17.97
C SER A 3 34.77 17.80 17.15
N SER A 4 35.36 17.14 16.16
CA SER A 4 34.80 15.97 15.47
C SER A 4 34.70 14.76 16.40
N PRO A 5 33.96 13.72 15.97
CA PRO A 5 34.46 12.36 16.15
C PRO A 5 34.62 11.62 14.80
N GLU A 6 35.61 10.73 14.75
CA GLU A 6 36.11 9.99 13.60
C GLU A 6 35.65 8.50 13.56
N THR A 7 35.22 8.05 12.36
CA THR A 7 35.53 6.74 11.67
C THR A 7 35.00 5.39 12.25
N PRO A 8 34.75 4.31 11.44
CA PRO A 8 35.70 3.67 10.51
C PRO A 8 35.17 3.30 9.09
N THR A 9 36.07 3.54 8.14
CA THR A 9 36.52 2.69 7.01
C THR A 9 35.76 1.37 6.74
N SER A 10 35.21 1.23 5.53
CA SER A 10 35.24 -0.05 4.81
C SER A 10 35.51 0.21 3.33
N VAL A 11 36.78 0.01 2.98
CA VAL A 11 37.31 0.08 1.63
C VAL A 11 36.91 -1.21 0.91
N ARG A 12 36.25 -1.11 -0.23
CA ARG A 12 36.32 -2.17 -1.24
C ARG A 12 36.47 -1.56 -2.61
N GLN A 13 37.70 -1.57 -3.07
CA GLN A 13 38.16 -1.06 -4.34
C GLN A 13 38.66 -2.26 -5.17
N THR A 14 38.00 -2.53 -6.28
CA THR A 14 38.51 -3.33 -7.42
C THR A 14 37.89 -2.70 -8.67
N SER A 15 38.56 -1.73 -9.29
CA SER A 15 39.49 -1.87 -10.43
C SER A 15 38.77 -1.68 -11.78
N THR A 16 39.15 -0.60 -12.49
CA THR A 16 39.40 -0.47 -13.97
C THR A 16 38.56 -1.33 -14.94
N SER A 17 37.95 -0.86 -16.03
CA SER A 17 38.08 0.33 -16.87
C SER A 17 36.99 0.26 -17.99
N CYS A 18 36.96 1.26 -18.88
CA CYS A 18 36.39 1.30 -20.26
C CYS A 18 34.85 1.34 -20.49
N SER A 19 34.36 2.57 -20.72
CA SER A 19 33.48 3.00 -21.83
C SER A 19 32.40 2.03 -22.37
N ALA A 20 31.18 2.21 -21.89
CA ALA A 20 29.97 2.11 -22.71
C ALA A 20 28.88 3.02 -22.09
N GLN A 21 28.83 4.28 -22.53
CA GLN A 21 27.76 5.23 -22.19
C GLN A 21 26.45 4.72 -22.81
N LYS A 22 25.77 3.80 -22.14
CA LYS A 22 24.36 3.49 -22.42
C LYS A 22 23.58 4.77 -22.08
N PRO A 23 22.65 5.25 -22.92
CA PRO A 23 21.91 6.47 -22.63
C PRO A 23 21.20 6.27 -21.29
N SER A 24 21.67 7.00 -20.27
CA SER A 24 21.09 6.94 -18.95
C SER A 24 19.66 7.40 -19.08
N LYS A 25 18.69 6.48 -18.89
CA LYS A 25 17.27 6.78 -18.95
C LYS A 25 17.02 8.06 -18.14
N PRO A 26 16.30 9.07 -18.67
CA PRO A 26 16.07 10.30 -17.93
C PRO A 26 15.39 9.96 -16.60
N LYS A 27 16.13 10.07 -15.50
CA LYS A 27 15.58 9.91 -14.16
C LYS A 27 14.44 10.92 -14.03
N MET A 28 13.24 10.41 -13.71
CA MET A 28 12.05 11.24 -13.53
C MET A 28 12.37 12.42 -12.60
N SER A 29 12.10 13.64 -13.04
CA SER A 29 12.22 14.84 -12.20
C SER A 29 11.46 14.67 -10.88
N THR A 30 12.03 15.18 -9.80
CA THR A 30 11.40 15.20 -8.46
C THR A 30 9.96 15.73 -8.52
N LYS A 31 9.69 16.78 -9.32
CA LYS A 31 8.33 17.33 -9.51
C LYS A 31 7.36 16.30 -10.09
N ARG A 32 7.80 15.50 -11.08
CA ARG A 32 6.99 14.44 -11.68
C ARG A 32 6.73 13.30 -10.69
N ARG A 33 7.74 12.94 -9.88
CA ARG A 33 7.61 11.93 -8.82
C ARG A 33 6.59 12.37 -7.76
N MET A 34 6.66 13.62 -7.28
CA MET A 34 5.70 14.18 -6.32
C MET A 34 4.26 14.17 -6.87
N LYS A 35 4.05 14.63 -8.11
CA LYS A 35 2.72 14.61 -8.74
C LYS A 35 2.18 13.17 -8.88
N ALA A 36 3.05 12.18 -9.12
CA ALA A 36 2.64 10.79 -9.18
C ALA A 36 2.28 10.22 -7.80
N SER A 37 3.07 10.53 -6.77
CA SER A 37 2.77 10.13 -5.38
C SER A 37 1.45 10.70 -4.88
N GLU A 38 1.14 11.97 -5.18
CA GLU A 38 -0.15 12.55 -4.77
C GLU A 38 -1.33 11.90 -5.48
N ARG A 39 -1.18 11.54 -6.76
CA ARG A 39 -2.20 10.76 -7.48
C ARG A 39 -2.43 9.40 -6.83
N GLU A 40 -1.36 8.69 -6.47
CA GLU A 40 -1.49 7.39 -5.81
C GLU A 40 -2.13 7.53 -4.42
N LYS A 41 -1.81 8.61 -3.69
CA LYS A 41 -2.47 8.93 -2.42
C LYS A 41 -3.97 9.16 -2.60
N MET A 42 -4.40 9.88 -3.64
CA MET A 42 -5.83 10.03 -3.96
C MET A 42 -6.48 8.70 -4.33
N ARG A 43 -5.81 7.87 -5.14
CA ARG A 43 -6.28 6.53 -5.49
C ARG A 43 -6.46 5.65 -4.24
N MET A 44 -5.50 5.67 -3.33
CA MET A 44 -5.56 4.90 -2.09
C MET A 44 -6.65 5.42 -1.12
N ARG A 45 -6.92 6.73 -1.11
CA ARG A 45 -8.04 7.32 -0.35
C ARG A 45 -9.38 6.79 -0.88
N SER A 46 -9.61 6.87 -2.19
CA SER A 46 -10.82 6.33 -2.82
C SER A 46 -11.02 4.83 -2.53
N LEU A 47 -9.94 4.03 -2.53
CA LEU A 47 -10.01 2.61 -2.17
C LEU A 47 -10.38 2.41 -0.69
N ALA A 48 -9.86 3.24 0.22
CA ALA A 48 -10.21 3.18 1.63
C ALA A 48 -11.68 3.53 1.86
N ASP A 49 -12.19 4.56 1.17
CA ASP A 49 -13.58 5.00 1.28
C ASP A 49 -14.54 3.92 0.77
N ALA A 50 -14.25 3.30 -0.38
CA ALA A 50 -15.03 2.17 -0.89
C ALA A 50 -15.03 0.98 0.08
N LEU A 51 -13.90 0.71 0.73
CA LEU A 51 -13.82 -0.34 1.75
C LEU A 51 -14.61 0.02 3.02
N HIS A 52 -14.69 1.30 3.40
CA HIS A 52 -15.56 1.73 4.52
C HIS A 52 -17.02 1.56 4.15
N GLN A 53 -17.45 2.01 2.97
CA GLN A 53 -18.82 1.80 2.47
C GLN A 53 -19.20 0.32 2.45
N LEU A 54 -18.26 -0.56 2.08
CA LEU A 54 -18.50 -2.01 2.12
C LEU A 54 -18.83 -2.53 3.54
N ARG A 55 -18.23 -1.94 4.58
CA ARG A 55 -18.51 -2.34 5.97
C ARG A 55 -19.92 -1.96 6.41
N ASP A 56 -20.49 -0.90 5.86
CA ASP A 56 -21.84 -0.45 6.20
C ASP A 56 -22.92 -1.46 5.75
N TYR A 57 -22.59 -2.35 4.80
CA TYR A 57 -23.46 -3.44 4.36
C TYR A 57 -23.26 -4.75 5.13
N LEU A 58 -22.26 -4.84 6.00
CA LEU A 58 -22.03 -6.05 6.79
C LEU A 58 -22.90 -6.04 8.06
N PRO A 59 -23.52 -7.19 8.42
CA PRO A 59 -24.28 -7.30 9.65
C PRO A 59 -23.44 -6.91 10.89
N PRO A 60 -24.05 -6.29 11.93
CA PRO A 60 -23.35 -5.88 13.14
C PRO A 60 -22.60 -7.02 13.86
N ASP A 61 -23.11 -8.25 13.74
CA ASP A 61 -22.52 -9.45 14.34
C ASP A 61 -21.08 -9.72 13.88
N TYR A 62 -20.72 -9.28 12.66
CA TYR A 62 -19.36 -9.37 12.14
C TYR A 62 -18.41 -8.34 12.80
N SER A 63 -18.94 -7.21 13.26
CA SER A 63 -18.17 -6.12 13.86
C SER A 63 -18.11 -6.27 15.38
N GLN A 64 -17.32 -7.23 15.85
CA GLN A 64 -17.20 -7.53 17.29
C GLN A 64 -16.74 -6.30 18.10
N ARG A 65 -17.50 -5.97 19.15
CA ARG A 65 -17.14 -5.00 20.20
C ARG A 65 -16.93 -3.55 19.72
N GLY A 66 -17.58 -3.13 18.64
CA GLY A 66 -17.49 -1.76 18.14
C GLY A 66 -16.12 -1.39 17.58
N GLN A 67 -15.24 -2.37 17.37
CA GLN A 67 -13.95 -2.17 16.73
C GLN A 67 -14.11 -2.24 15.21
N PRO A 68 -13.46 -1.33 14.44
CA PRO A 68 -13.55 -1.35 13.00
C PRO A 68 -12.85 -2.59 12.42
N LEU A 69 -13.50 -3.22 11.44
CA LEU A 69 -12.95 -4.38 10.76
C LEU A 69 -11.63 -4.06 10.05
N THR A 70 -10.65 -4.96 10.13
CA THR A 70 -9.46 -4.89 9.27
C THR A 70 -9.83 -5.12 7.80
N LYS A 71 -8.94 -4.75 6.87
CA LYS A 71 -9.18 -4.94 5.43
C LYS A 71 -9.46 -6.41 5.08
N ILE A 72 -8.65 -7.32 5.63
CA ILE A 72 -8.79 -8.74 5.35
C ILE A 72 -10.07 -9.31 5.95
N GLN A 73 -10.47 -8.88 7.15
CA GLN A 73 -11.75 -9.28 7.75
C GLN A 73 -12.93 -8.80 6.92
N THR A 74 -12.92 -7.53 6.50
CA THR A 74 -13.99 -6.95 5.67
C THR A 74 -14.21 -7.79 4.41
N LEU A 75 -13.14 -8.14 3.70
CA LEU A 75 -13.22 -8.95 2.49
C LEU A 75 -13.70 -10.38 2.76
N LYS A 76 -13.19 -11.02 3.82
CA LYS A 76 -13.63 -12.37 4.20
C LYS A 76 -15.11 -12.43 4.57
N TYR A 77 -15.57 -11.50 5.40
CA TYR A 77 -16.96 -11.44 5.84
C TYR A 77 -17.90 -11.06 4.70
N THR A 78 -17.48 -10.21 3.77
CA THR A 78 -18.27 -9.90 2.57
C THR A 78 -18.54 -11.15 1.74
N ILE A 79 -17.51 -11.98 1.49
CA ILE A 79 -17.66 -13.23 0.73
C ILE A 79 -18.61 -14.18 1.46
N GLN A 80 -18.43 -14.34 2.78
CA GLN A 80 -19.30 -15.18 3.59
C GLN A 80 -20.76 -14.70 3.55
N TYR A 81 -20.99 -13.39 3.72
CA TYR A 81 -22.33 -12.83 3.73
C TYR A 81 -23.05 -12.96 2.38
N ILE A 82 -22.34 -12.76 1.27
CA ILE A 82 -22.91 -13.00 -0.08
C ILE A 82 -23.34 -14.47 -0.22
N ASN A 83 -22.55 -15.42 0.26
CA ASN A 83 -22.90 -16.84 0.20
C ASN A 83 -24.13 -17.14 1.07
N GLU A 84 -24.18 -16.64 2.32
CA GLU A 84 -25.32 -16.81 3.22
C GLU A 84 -26.63 -16.27 2.61
N LEU A 85 -26.57 -15.08 2.00
CA LEU A 85 -27.72 -14.50 1.30
C LEU A 85 -28.12 -15.32 0.07
N SER A 86 -27.15 -15.83 -0.67
CA SER A 86 -27.41 -16.69 -1.85
C SER A 86 -28.08 -18.00 -1.45
N ASP A 87 -27.59 -18.63 -0.38
CA ASP A 87 -28.15 -19.87 0.17
C ASP A 87 -29.58 -19.63 0.68
N LEU A 88 -29.82 -18.54 1.41
CA LEU A 88 -31.15 -18.16 1.89
C LEU A 88 -32.16 -18.01 0.74
N LEU A 89 -31.77 -17.34 -0.34
CA LEU A 89 -32.60 -17.16 -1.52
C LEU A 89 -32.82 -18.46 -2.30
N SER A 90 -31.87 -19.40 -2.26
CA SER A 90 -31.98 -20.69 -2.96
C SER A 90 -32.83 -21.73 -2.21
N ASN A 91 -32.90 -21.61 -0.88
CA ASN A 91 -33.69 -22.47 -0.01
C ASN A 91 -35.13 -21.95 0.19
N THR A 92 -35.48 -20.87 -0.49
CA THR A 92 -36.83 -20.29 -0.57
C THR A 92 -37.47 -20.69 -1.89
#